data_AF-A0A8W8I4A0-F1
#
_entry.id   AF-A0A8W8I4A0-F1
#
_cell.length_a   1.000
_cell.length_b   1.000
_cell.length_c   1.000
_cell.angle_alpha   90.00
_cell.angle_beta   90.00
_cell.angle_gamma   90.00
#
_symmetry.space_group_name_H-M   'P 1'
#
loop_
_entity.id
_entity.type
_entity.pdbx_description
1 polymer ?
#
loop_
_entity_poly.entity_id
_entity_poly.type
_entity_poly.pdbx_seq_one_letter_code
_entity_poly.pdbx_strand_id
1 'polypeptide(L)'
;SFSINLQTGPNINPRSNTALHFNPRLNDNCVVRNSYQHHSWGGEERGGYQPFQRGMPFEITILCQHHHYKISVNGRHFCDFRHRVEKHHVNTLTIEGGVQIHSIRFDGAHSHAHGAAMPTPPPPAGAYNPSGGYPAGGYPGGAPQPIYNPPVPFTTAISGGIFPGKMIFISGVPNPNAERFTINLMCGPYDGSDIALHCDVRLRVGGDFNVVLRNSCQGGGWGAEERHSPYFPFMPNANFDMIIMAEQHQFKIAVNNQHLLEFRHRVQPLNRIDTLQIKGDVRLTQVRFQ
;
A
#
# COMPACT_ATOMS: atom_id res chain seq x y z
N SER A 1 -22.31 4.54 -14.40
CA SER A 1 -21.88 5.41 -13.29
C SER A 1 -21.56 4.54 -12.09
N PHE A 2 -20.86 5.07 -11.10
CA PHE A 2 -20.67 4.45 -9.79
C PHE A 2 -20.65 5.54 -8.72
N SER A 3 -20.82 5.19 -7.45
CA SER A 3 -20.70 6.13 -6.34
C SER A 3 -19.87 5.57 -5.19
N ILE A 4 -19.10 6.45 -4.57
CA ILE A 4 -18.38 6.21 -3.32
C ILE A 4 -19.06 7.07 -2.25
N ASN A 5 -19.51 6.44 -1.17
CA ASN A 5 -20.25 7.11 -0.11
C ASN A 5 -19.54 6.96 1.24
N LEU A 6 -19.31 8.08 1.91
CA LEU A 6 -18.92 8.14 3.32
C LEU A 6 -20.17 8.37 4.17
N GLN A 7 -20.61 7.34 4.90
CA GLN A 7 -21.86 7.30 5.64
C GLN A 7 -21.67 7.22 7.15
N THR A 8 -22.69 7.64 7.90
CA THR A 8 -22.73 7.53 9.37
C THR A 8 -23.30 6.20 9.86
N GLY A 9 -23.58 5.27 8.94
CA GLY A 9 -24.09 3.93 9.22
C GLY A 9 -24.26 3.11 7.94
N PRO A 10 -24.50 1.80 8.06
CA PRO A 10 -24.50 0.88 6.93
C PRO A 10 -25.81 0.80 6.15
N ASN A 11 -26.92 1.34 6.68
CA ASN A 11 -28.22 1.20 6.03
C ASN A 11 -28.26 1.92 4.68
N ILE A 12 -28.73 1.23 3.66
CA ILE A 12 -29.00 1.76 2.32
C ILE A 12 -30.50 2.03 2.08
N ASN A 13 -31.37 1.43 2.90
CA ASN A 13 -32.82 1.66 2.88
C ASN A 13 -33.45 1.45 4.28
N PRO A 14 -33.93 2.51 4.96
CA PRO A 14 -33.68 3.91 4.62
C PRO A 14 -32.19 4.21 4.66
N ARG A 15 -31.70 5.03 3.72
CA ARG A 15 -30.27 5.34 3.63
C ARG A 15 -29.82 6.12 4.87
N SER A 16 -28.71 5.69 5.48
CA SER A 16 -28.05 6.42 6.55
C SER A 16 -27.50 7.75 6.04
N ASN A 17 -27.34 8.75 6.91
CA ASN A 17 -26.76 10.04 6.51
C ASN A 17 -25.44 9.82 5.77
N THR A 18 -25.29 10.52 4.64
CA THR A 18 -24.12 10.42 3.76
C THR A 18 -23.40 11.75 3.80
N ALA A 19 -22.22 11.78 4.44
CA ALA A 19 -21.39 12.96 4.59
C ALA A 19 -20.77 13.40 3.25
N LEU A 20 -20.37 12.42 2.43
CA LEU A 20 -19.87 12.62 1.08
C LEU A 20 -20.45 11.53 0.19
N HIS A 21 -21.20 11.94 -0.83
CA HIS A 21 -21.56 11.13 -1.99
C HIS A 21 -20.71 11.62 -3.16
N PHE A 22 -19.81 10.79 -3.66
CA PHE A 22 -18.95 11.09 -4.80
C PHE A 22 -19.32 10.20 -5.98
N ASN A 23 -19.90 10.77 -7.03
CA ASN A 23 -20.58 10.02 -8.08
C ASN A 23 -20.14 10.45 -9.49
N PRO A 24 -19.18 9.73 -10.09
CA PRO A 24 -18.86 9.88 -11.51
C PRO A 24 -20.01 9.39 -12.42
N ARG A 25 -20.59 10.33 -13.17
CA ARG A 25 -21.62 10.11 -14.19
C ARG A 25 -21.00 10.25 -15.57
N LEU A 26 -20.43 9.16 -16.09
CA LEU A 26 -19.68 9.16 -17.35
C LEU A 26 -20.54 9.57 -18.56
N ASN A 27 -21.84 9.25 -18.57
CA ASN A 27 -22.74 9.62 -19.67
C ASN A 27 -23.04 11.13 -19.67
N ASP A 28 -23.08 11.75 -18.48
CA ASP A 28 -23.33 13.19 -18.31
C ASP A 28 -22.02 13.99 -18.31
N ASN A 29 -20.88 13.32 -18.52
CA ASN A 29 -19.53 13.86 -18.46
C ASN A 29 -19.25 14.72 -17.20
N CYS A 30 -19.74 14.29 -16.04
CA CYS A 30 -19.57 15.03 -14.80
C CYS A 30 -19.36 14.13 -13.57
N VAL A 31 -18.80 14.71 -12.51
CA VAL A 31 -18.68 14.09 -11.19
C VAL A 31 -19.52 14.87 -10.20
N VAL A 32 -20.59 14.25 -9.71
CA VAL A 32 -21.48 14.86 -8.72
C VAL A 32 -20.95 14.63 -7.31
N ARG A 33 -20.89 15.69 -6.50
CA ARG A 33 -20.66 15.59 -5.05
C ARG A 33 -21.86 16.13 -4.29
N ASN A 34 -22.29 15.44 -3.25
CA ASN A 34 -23.41 15.87 -2.42
C ASN A 34 -23.35 15.24 -1.02
N SER A 35 -24.30 15.59 -0.17
CA SER A 35 -24.57 14.97 1.12
C SER A 35 -26.04 14.56 1.21
N TYR A 36 -26.34 13.49 1.94
CA TYR A 36 -27.70 13.04 2.21
C TYR A 36 -27.99 13.14 3.71
N GLN A 37 -29.01 13.91 4.10
CA GLN A 37 -29.41 14.12 5.50
C GLN A 37 -30.93 14.22 5.58
N HIS A 38 -31.52 13.79 6.70
CA HIS A 38 -32.96 13.89 6.94
C HIS A 38 -33.80 13.32 5.78
N HIS A 39 -33.38 12.18 5.26
CA HIS A 39 -33.99 11.50 4.12
C HIS A 39 -34.00 12.28 2.79
N SER A 40 -33.14 13.30 2.64
CA SER A 40 -33.06 14.15 1.45
C SER A 40 -31.63 14.43 0.98
N TRP A 41 -31.45 14.63 -0.32
CA TRP A 41 -30.21 15.10 -0.91
C TRP A 41 -30.09 16.63 -0.75
N GLY A 42 -28.88 17.12 -0.46
CA GLY A 42 -28.58 18.55 -0.46
C GLY A 42 -28.34 19.12 -1.87
N GLY A 43 -27.70 20.30 -1.94
CA GLY A 43 -27.31 20.92 -3.21
C GLY A 43 -26.13 20.21 -3.88
N GLU A 44 -26.28 19.83 -5.15
CA GLU A 44 -25.23 19.15 -5.91
C GLU A 44 -24.06 20.08 -6.28
N GLU A 45 -22.83 19.60 -6.14
CA GLU A 45 -21.64 20.22 -6.70
C GLU A 45 -21.17 19.44 -7.92
N ARG A 46 -21.16 20.09 -9.09
CA ARG A 46 -20.88 19.47 -10.39
C ARG A 46 -19.63 19.99 -11.09
N GLY A 47 -19.05 21.10 -10.59
CA GLY A 47 -17.90 21.76 -11.21
C GLY A 47 -16.64 20.89 -11.20
N GLY A 48 -15.79 21.04 -12.22
CA GLY A 48 -14.58 20.25 -12.43
C GLY A 48 -14.56 19.58 -13.80
N TYR A 49 -13.48 18.86 -14.11
CA TYR A 49 -13.35 18.04 -15.31
C TYR A 49 -13.85 16.60 -15.07
N GLN A 50 -13.90 15.76 -16.09
CA GLN A 50 -14.22 14.33 -15.96
C GLN A 50 -12.92 13.50 -16.02
N PRO A 51 -12.38 13.00 -14.89
CA PRO A 51 -11.15 12.21 -14.89
C PRO A 51 -11.35 10.72 -15.18
N PHE A 52 -12.61 10.24 -15.28
CA PHE A 52 -12.93 8.81 -15.39
C PHE A 52 -13.30 8.40 -16.81
N GLN A 53 -12.75 7.28 -17.27
CA GLN A 53 -13.04 6.66 -18.56
C GLN A 53 -13.42 5.18 -18.37
N ARG A 54 -14.30 4.67 -19.23
CA ARG A 54 -14.72 3.26 -19.17
C ARG A 54 -13.53 2.35 -19.47
N GLY A 55 -13.35 1.30 -18.66
CA GLY A 55 -12.26 0.33 -18.81
C GLY A 55 -10.89 0.81 -18.31
N MET A 56 -10.73 2.09 -17.95
CA MET A 56 -9.47 2.61 -17.44
C MET A 56 -9.40 2.51 -15.91
N PRO A 57 -8.24 2.12 -15.34
CA PRO A 57 -8.05 2.15 -13.90
C PRO A 57 -7.99 3.59 -13.41
N PHE A 58 -8.34 3.78 -12.14
CA PHE A 58 -8.22 5.06 -11.45
C PHE A 58 -7.85 4.85 -9.99
N GLU A 59 -7.27 5.87 -9.39
CA GLU A 59 -7.05 5.99 -7.96
C GLU A 59 -7.78 7.21 -7.44
N ILE A 60 -8.51 7.07 -6.32
CA ILE A 60 -9.15 8.19 -5.63
C ILE A 60 -8.57 8.25 -4.21
N THR A 61 -8.04 9.40 -3.84
CA THR A 61 -7.63 9.70 -2.46
C THR A 61 -8.62 10.70 -1.87
N ILE A 62 -9.23 10.34 -0.73
CA ILE A 62 -10.10 11.23 0.03
C ILE A 62 -9.40 11.55 1.35
N LEU A 63 -8.81 12.75 1.43
CA LEU A 63 -8.18 13.22 2.66
C LEU A 63 -9.20 14.00 3.50
N CYS A 64 -9.49 13.49 4.69
CA CYS A 64 -10.35 14.18 5.65
C CYS A 64 -9.58 15.32 6.33
N GLN A 65 -9.88 16.57 5.96
CA GLN A 65 -9.28 17.76 6.57
C GLN A 65 -10.18 18.35 7.67
N HIS A 66 -9.72 19.43 8.30
CA HIS A 66 -10.46 20.07 9.38
C HIS A 66 -11.86 20.55 8.92
N HIS A 67 -11.96 21.19 7.75
CA HIS A 67 -13.20 21.81 7.25
C HIS A 67 -13.80 21.18 5.98
N HIS A 68 -13.09 20.28 5.30
CA HIS A 68 -13.54 19.68 4.04
C HIS A 68 -12.89 18.31 3.81
N TYR A 69 -13.41 17.56 2.84
CA TYR A 69 -12.72 16.45 2.21
C TYR A 69 -11.92 16.98 1.01
N LYS A 70 -10.60 16.78 1.02
CA LYS A 70 -9.75 17.07 -0.13
C LYS A 70 -9.64 15.82 -0.98
N ILE A 71 -10.08 15.90 -2.24
CA ILE A 71 -10.23 14.76 -3.14
C ILE A 71 -9.23 14.89 -4.27
N SER A 72 -8.44 13.84 -4.49
CA SER A 72 -7.54 13.71 -5.63
C SER A 72 -7.93 12.50 -6.47
N VAL A 73 -7.78 12.60 -7.78
CA VAL A 73 -7.96 11.49 -8.72
C VAL A 73 -6.66 11.31 -9.51
N ASN A 74 -6.10 10.10 -9.51
CA ASN A 74 -4.82 9.75 -10.15
C ASN A 74 -3.67 10.69 -9.73
N GLY A 75 -3.53 10.90 -8.42
CA GLY A 75 -2.50 11.76 -7.84
C GLY A 75 -2.69 13.27 -8.05
N ARG A 76 -3.65 13.70 -8.88
CA ARG A 76 -3.94 15.12 -9.12
C ARG A 76 -5.10 15.59 -8.26
N HIS A 77 -4.96 16.75 -7.63
CA HIS A 77 -6.08 17.40 -6.93
C HIS A 77 -7.26 17.59 -7.88
N PHE A 78 -8.43 17.17 -7.41
CA PHE A 78 -9.67 17.21 -8.18
C PHE A 78 -10.63 18.26 -7.62
N CYS A 79 -11.00 18.15 -6.35
CA CYS A 79 -11.85 19.13 -5.69
C CYS A 79 -11.73 19.07 -4.16
N ASP A 80 -12.22 20.13 -3.52
CA ASP A 80 -12.47 20.16 -2.09
C ASP A 80 -14.00 20.14 -1.87
N PHE A 81 -14.49 19.29 -0.98
CA PHE A 81 -15.90 19.21 -0.62
C PHE A 81 -16.10 19.56 0.86
N ARG A 82 -16.72 20.71 1.14
CA ARG A 82 -16.91 21.20 2.51
C ARG A 82 -17.76 20.23 3.32
N HIS A 83 -17.40 20.02 4.60
CA HIS A 83 -18.18 19.17 5.48
C HIS A 83 -19.58 19.74 5.66
N ARG A 84 -20.60 18.94 5.31
CA ARG A 84 -22.03 19.23 5.54
C ARG A 84 -22.64 18.34 6.63
N VAL A 85 -21.95 17.25 6.93
CA VAL A 85 -22.18 16.33 8.05
C VAL A 85 -20.89 16.30 8.86
N GLU A 86 -20.99 16.21 10.17
CA GLU A 86 -19.84 16.07 11.06
C GLU A 86 -19.03 14.80 10.73
N LYS A 87 -17.76 14.99 10.35
CA LYS A 87 -16.86 13.91 9.93
C LYS A 87 -16.63 12.84 11.00
N HIS A 88 -16.79 13.18 12.28
CA HIS A 88 -16.62 12.24 13.40
C HIS A 88 -17.73 11.18 13.47
N HIS A 89 -18.88 11.44 12.83
CA HIS A 89 -19.97 10.47 12.74
C HIS A 89 -19.81 9.50 11.57
N VAL A 90 -18.86 9.73 10.65
CA VAL A 90 -18.64 8.86 9.49
C VAL A 90 -17.92 7.59 9.96
N ASN A 91 -18.56 6.45 9.74
CA ASN A 91 -18.06 5.15 10.17
C ASN A 91 -18.23 4.05 9.12
N THR A 92 -18.88 4.35 7.99
CA THR A 92 -19.16 3.35 6.96
C THR A 92 -18.80 3.88 5.58
N LEU A 93 -18.07 3.07 4.81
CA LEU A 93 -17.82 3.30 3.39
C LEU A 93 -18.73 2.35 2.59
N THR A 94 -19.52 2.88 1.66
CA THR A 94 -20.23 2.06 0.67
C THR A 94 -19.85 2.45 -0.74
N ILE A 95 -19.81 1.47 -1.63
CA ILE A 95 -19.52 1.65 -3.04
C ILE A 95 -20.61 0.97 -3.83
N GLU A 96 -21.23 1.71 -4.74
CA GLU A 96 -22.42 1.29 -5.48
C GLU A 96 -22.24 1.55 -6.99
N GLY A 97 -22.96 0.78 -7.81
CA GLY A 97 -22.96 0.94 -9.27
C GLY A 97 -21.84 0.18 -9.99
N GLY A 98 -21.64 0.52 -11.27
CA GLY A 98 -20.77 -0.23 -12.18
C GLY A 98 -19.29 0.16 -12.03
N VAL A 99 -18.63 -0.39 -11.00
CA VAL A 99 -17.19 -0.22 -10.74
C VAL A 99 -16.59 -1.52 -10.23
N GLN A 100 -15.38 -1.83 -10.66
CA GLN A 100 -14.58 -2.91 -10.08
C GLN A 100 -13.56 -2.31 -9.10
N ILE A 101 -13.62 -2.73 -7.84
CA ILE A 101 -12.75 -2.23 -6.78
C ILE A 101 -11.57 -3.17 -6.60
N HIS A 102 -10.38 -2.61 -6.79
CA HIS A 102 -9.12 -3.36 -6.73
C HIS A 102 -8.50 -3.38 -5.34
N SER A 103 -8.66 -2.30 -4.56
CA SER A 103 -8.23 -2.19 -3.18
C SER A 103 -8.93 -1.00 -2.50
N ILE A 104 -9.01 -1.03 -1.18
CA ILE A 104 -9.44 0.09 -0.35
C ILE A 104 -8.42 0.18 0.79
N ARG A 105 -7.88 1.37 1.05
CA ARG A 105 -6.94 1.61 2.13
C ARG A 105 -7.39 2.79 2.97
N PHE A 106 -7.24 2.65 4.29
CA PHE A 106 -7.46 3.73 5.25
C PHE A 106 -6.11 4.09 5.87
N ASP A 107 -5.66 5.32 5.65
CA ASP A 107 -4.42 5.84 6.22
C ASP A 107 -4.76 6.83 7.35
N GLY A 108 -4.38 6.47 8.58
CA GLY A 108 -4.63 7.26 9.79
C GLY A 108 -4.11 6.55 11.03
N ALA A 109 -3.33 7.26 11.84
CA ALA A 109 -2.77 6.72 13.09
C ALA A 109 -3.89 6.47 14.11
N HIS A 110 -4.18 5.20 14.41
CA HIS A 110 -4.74 4.81 15.69
C HIS A 110 -3.59 4.50 16.66
N SER A 111 -2.95 5.54 17.19
CA SER A 111 -2.28 5.44 18.48
C SER A 111 -3.30 5.75 19.57
N HIS A 112 -4.15 4.77 19.90
CA HIS A 112 -4.82 4.74 21.20
C HIS A 112 -4.12 3.71 22.08
N ALA A 113 -2.90 4.04 22.47
CA ALA A 113 -2.30 3.49 23.67
C ALA A 113 -2.49 4.55 24.77
N HIS A 114 -3.32 4.22 25.76
CA HIS A 114 -3.34 4.92 27.03
C HIS A 114 -1.95 4.79 27.67
N GLY A 115 -1.23 5.91 27.76
CA GLY A 115 0.04 6.00 28.45
C GLY A 115 0.34 7.48 28.69
N ALA A 116 0.11 7.93 29.92
CA ALA A 116 0.46 9.27 30.36
C ALA A 116 1.99 9.46 30.20
N ALA A 117 2.38 10.41 29.34
CA ALA A 117 3.74 10.95 29.33
C ALA A 117 3.64 12.47 29.51
N MET A 118 4.26 12.93 30.58
CA MET A 118 4.31 14.31 31.07
C MET A 118 4.95 15.27 30.03
N PRO A 119 4.58 16.56 30.03
CA PRO A 119 5.21 17.55 29.14
C PRO A 119 6.62 17.90 29.64
N THR A 120 7.62 17.76 28.78
CA THR A 120 8.96 18.33 29.00
C THR A 120 8.96 19.84 28.73
N PRO A 121 9.73 20.64 29.51
CA PRO A 121 9.75 22.10 29.37
C PRO A 121 10.58 22.55 28.14
N PRO A 122 10.31 23.76 27.60
CA PRO A 122 11.04 24.27 26.45
C PRO A 122 12.46 24.72 26.82
N PRO A 123 13.43 24.69 25.88
CA PRO A 123 14.77 25.20 26.11
C PRO A 123 14.77 26.75 26.14
N PRO A 124 15.74 27.38 26.82
CA PRO A 124 15.75 28.83 26.99
C PRO A 124 16.13 29.57 25.71
N ALA A 125 15.46 30.69 25.48
CA ALA A 125 15.83 31.68 24.48
C ALA A 125 17.18 32.33 24.82
N GLY A 126 18.12 32.32 23.88
CA GLY A 126 19.42 32.94 24.07
C GLY A 126 20.17 33.22 22.76
N ALA A 127 20.25 34.50 22.43
CA ALA A 127 21.27 35.20 21.65
C ALA A 127 21.37 34.99 20.11
N TYR A 128 21.02 36.09 19.43
CA TYR A 128 21.43 36.48 18.08
C TYR A 128 22.96 36.42 17.87
N ASN A 129 23.37 36.05 16.65
CA ASN A 129 24.46 36.74 15.95
C ASN A 129 24.24 36.67 14.42
N PRO A 130 24.28 37.77 13.66
CA PRO A 130 24.08 37.76 12.22
C PRO A 130 25.41 37.58 11.47
N SER A 131 25.28 37.13 10.22
CA SER A 131 26.30 37.20 9.14
C SER A 131 27.30 36.03 9.06
N GLY A 132 27.15 35.24 8.00
CA GLY A 132 28.12 34.22 7.58
C GLY A 132 27.51 33.30 6.52
N GLY A 133 27.40 33.79 5.28
CA GLY A 133 26.93 32.97 4.16
C GLY A 133 28.02 32.02 3.66
N TYR A 134 27.65 30.76 3.38
CA TYR A 134 28.11 29.85 2.31
C TYR A 134 27.11 28.66 2.24
N PRO A 135 27.19 27.78 1.23
CA PRO A 135 26.23 27.63 0.13
C PRO A 135 25.13 26.60 0.41
N ALA A 136 24.10 26.61 -0.43
CA ALA A 136 23.05 25.59 -0.48
C ALA A 136 23.63 24.20 -0.80
N GLY A 137 24.04 23.46 0.23
CA GLY A 137 24.28 22.02 0.16
C GLY A 137 22.95 21.29 0.29
N GLY A 138 22.49 20.67 -0.80
CA GLY A 138 21.26 19.88 -0.83
C GLY A 138 21.29 18.78 0.22
N TYR A 139 20.24 18.73 1.05
CA TYR A 139 19.94 17.57 1.89
C TYR A 139 19.54 16.38 0.98
N PRO A 140 20.29 15.26 0.95
CA PRO A 140 19.81 14.04 0.33
C PRO A 140 19.17 13.21 1.44
N GLY A 141 17.84 13.23 1.56
CA GLY A 141 17.19 12.55 2.66
C GLY A 141 15.67 12.54 2.63
N GLY A 142 15.06 12.47 1.45
CA GLY A 142 13.67 12.04 1.38
C GLY A 142 13.60 10.58 1.80
N ALA A 143 12.77 10.25 2.80
CA ALA A 143 12.45 8.85 3.09
C ALA A 143 12.02 8.14 1.79
N PRO A 144 12.41 6.87 1.56
CA PRO A 144 12.02 6.15 0.36
C PRO A 144 10.50 6.20 0.20
N GLN A 145 10.04 6.82 -0.88
CA GLN A 145 8.61 6.92 -1.13
C GLN A 145 8.07 5.54 -1.51
N PRO A 146 6.85 5.17 -1.07
CA PRO A 146 6.24 3.94 -1.54
C PRO A 146 6.03 3.96 -3.06
N ILE A 147 6.22 2.80 -3.68
CA ILE A 147 5.97 2.55 -5.10
C ILE A 147 4.56 1.96 -5.20
N TYR A 148 3.67 2.66 -5.89
CA TYR A 148 2.27 2.25 -6.04
C TYR A 148 2.00 1.61 -7.39
N ASN A 149 1.21 0.54 -7.37
CA ASN A 149 0.76 -0.22 -8.55
C ASN A 149 1.87 -0.52 -9.59
N PRO A 150 3.09 -0.97 -9.20
CA PRO A 150 4.11 -1.24 -10.19
C PRO A 150 3.71 -2.41 -11.10
N PRO A 151 4.08 -2.37 -12.39
CA PRO A 151 3.82 -3.48 -13.30
C PRO A 151 4.63 -4.73 -12.89
N VAL A 152 4.09 -5.91 -13.16
CA VAL A 152 4.79 -7.19 -12.99
C VAL A 152 5.14 -7.75 -14.38
N PRO A 153 6.41 -8.14 -14.63
CA PRO A 153 7.52 -8.29 -13.69
C PRO A 153 8.03 -6.94 -13.15
N PHE A 154 8.24 -6.89 -11.84
CA PHE A 154 8.76 -5.72 -11.14
C PHE A 154 10.20 -5.99 -10.72
N THR A 155 11.11 -5.05 -10.95
CA THR A 155 12.49 -5.11 -10.44
C THR A 155 12.92 -3.72 -10.02
N THR A 156 13.47 -3.60 -8.82
CA THR A 156 13.90 -2.31 -8.28
C THR A 156 15.07 -2.45 -7.33
N ALA A 157 15.85 -1.38 -7.19
CA ALA A 157 16.98 -1.33 -6.28
C ALA A 157 16.50 -1.13 -4.83
N ILE A 158 17.13 -1.86 -3.92
CA ILE A 158 17.04 -1.70 -2.47
C ILE A 158 18.17 -0.74 -2.09
N SER A 159 17.85 0.55 -1.96
CA SER A 159 18.84 1.57 -1.60
C SER A 159 19.52 1.23 -0.27
N GLY A 160 20.86 1.15 -0.30
CA GLY A 160 21.70 0.76 0.84
C GLY A 160 21.79 -0.76 1.08
N GLY A 161 21.15 -1.58 0.24
CA GLY A 161 21.09 -3.03 0.39
C GLY A 161 20.29 -3.49 1.61
N ILE A 162 20.33 -4.79 1.88
CA ILE A 162 19.79 -5.39 3.10
C ILE A 162 20.78 -5.22 4.26
N PHE A 163 20.24 -4.85 5.42
CA PHE A 163 20.95 -4.85 6.70
C PHE A 163 19.98 -5.27 7.81
N PRO A 164 20.48 -5.74 8.98
CA PRO A 164 19.61 -6.09 10.10
C PRO A 164 18.72 -4.91 10.52
N GLY A 165 17.41 -5.14 10.58
CA GLY A 165 16.38 -4.11 10.83
C GLY A 165 15.69 -3.59 9.58
N LYS A 166 16.24 -3.82 8.36
CA LYS A 166 15.58 -3.43 7.10
C LYS A 166 14.26 -4.19 6.94
N MET A 167 13.20 -3.47 6.56
CA MET A 167 11.92 -4.07 6.22
C MET A 167 11.52 -3.75 4.78
N ILE A 168 10.94 -4.74 4.12
CA ILE A 168 10.34 -4.61 2.80
C ILE A 168 8.88 -4.99 2.95
N PHE A 169 7.98 -4.05 2.65
CA PHE A 169 6.56 -4.32 2.59
C PHE A 169 6.09 -4.41 1.15
N ILE A 170 5.29 -5.43 0.88
CA ILE A 170 4.76 -5.78 -0.43
C ILE A 170 3.27 -6.05 -0.27
N SER A 171 2.44 -5.28 -0.93
CA SER A 171 1.00 -5.51 -1.02
C SER A 171 0.64 -5.90 -2.45
N GLY A 172 -0.24 -6.87 -2.61
CA GLY A 172 -0.63 -7.36 -3.91
C GLY A 172 -1.85 -8.27 -3.88
N VAL A 173 -2.32 -8.61 -5.07
CA VAL A 173 -3.47 -9.48 -5.30
C VAL A 173 -3.05 -10.56 -6.30
N PRO A 174 -3.05 -11.85 -5.95
CA PRO A 174 -2.86 -12.91 -6.92
C PRO A 174 -3.95 -12.85 -7.99
N ASN A 175 -3.58 -13.06 -9.25
CA ASN A 175 -4.51 -13.01 -10.37
C ASN A 175 -5.64 -14.06 -10.22
N PRO A 176 -6.79 -13.89 -10.91
CA PRO A 176 -7.94 -14.80 -10.78
C PRO A 176 -7.62 -16.30 -10.98
N ASN A 177 -6.68 -16.60 -11.87
CA ASN A 177 -6.23 -17.96 -12.19
C ASN A 177 -4.75 -18.15 -11.83
N ALA A 178 -4.28 -17.47 -10.78
CA ALA A 178 -2.88 -17.52 -10.40
C ALA A 178 -2.42 -18.95 -10.09
N GLU A 179 -1.39 -19.41 -10.78
CA GLU A 179 -0.72 -20.67 -10.51
C GLU A 179 0.43 -20.46 -9.53
N ARG A 180 1.25 -19.42 -9.80
CA ARG A 180 2.37 -19.04 -8.94
C ARG A 180 2.82 -17.59 -9.11
N PHE A 181 3.47 -17.05 -8.09
CA PHE A 181 4.28 -15.85 -8.20
C PHE A 181 5.51 -15.92 -7.30
N THR A 182 6.55 -15.17 -7.63
CA THR A 182 7.84 -15.22 -6.94
C THR A 182 8.26 -13.84 -6.45
N ILE A 183 8.87 -13.82 -5.28
CA ILE A 183 9.51 -12.64 -4.67
C ILE A 183 10.97 -13.01 -4.40
N ASN A 184 11.88 -12.30 -5.08
CA ASN A 184 13.31 -12.56 -5.05
C ASN A 184 14.04 -11.37 -4.41
N LEU A 185 14.92 -11.65 -3.46
CA LEU A 185 15.97 -10.74 -3.01
C LEU A 185 17.29 -11.16 -3.64
N MET A 186 17.82 -10.32 -4.53
CA MET A 186 18.92 -10.63 -5.43
C MET A 186 20.16 -9.77 -5.14
N CYS A 187 21.33 -10.28 -5.53
CA CYS A 187 22.60 -9.56 -5.48
C CYS A 187 22.94 -8.96 -6.84
N GLY A 188 22.11 -8.02 -7.28
CA GLY A 188 22.19 -7.40 -8.60
C GLY A 188 20.91 -7.58 -9.44
N PRO A 189 20.69 -6.72 -10.44
CA PRO A 189 19.47 -6.71 -11.25
C PRO A 189 19.49 -7.62 -12.47
N TYR A 190 20.64 -8.25 -12.76
CA TYR A 190 20.84 -9.00 -13.99
C TYR A 190 20.34 -10.44 -13.87
N ASP A 191 19.93 -11.04 -14.99
CA ASP A 191 19.67 -12.47 -15.05
C ASP A 191 20.95 -13.25 -14.68
N GLY A 192 20.80 -14.26 -13.83
CA GLY A 192 21.92 -15.02 -13.28
C GLY A 192 22.58 -14.43 -12.03
N SER A 193 22.15 -13.25 -11.57
CA SER A 193 22.59 -12.72 -10.25
C SER A 193 22.20 -13.70 -9.13
N ASP A 194 23.03 -13.80 -8.09
CA ASP A 194 22.74 -14.61 -6.92
C ASP A 194 21.39 -14.20 -6.29
N ILE A 195 20.58 -15.19 -5.91
CA ILE A 195 19.30 -15.00 -5.23
C ILE A 195 19.48 -15.41 -3.77
N ALA A 196 19.51 -14.44 -2.87
CA ALA A 196 19.68 -14.67 -1.45
C ALA A 196 18.40 -15.23 -0.79
N LEU A 197 17.24 -14.78 -1.25
CA LEU A 197 15.93 -15.33 -0.90
C LEU A 197 15.09 -15.44 -2.16
N HIS A 198 14.73 -16.66 -2.53
CA HIS A 198 13.68 -16.95 -3.50
C HIS A 198 12.46 -17.41 -2.73
N CYS A 199 11.42 -16.59 -2.66
CA CYS A 199 10.13 -16.94 -2.08
C CYS A 199 9.15 -17.24 -3.22
N ASP A 200 8.83 -18.52 -3.44
CA ASP A 200 7.97 -19.02 -4.50
C ASP A 200 6.62 -19.42 -3.91
N VAL A 201 5.60 -18.59 -4.17
CA VAL A 201 4.23 -18.81 -3.71
C VAL A 201 3.50 -19.60 -4.80
N ARG A 202 3.25 -20.88 -4.51
CA ARG A 202 2.60 -21.84 -5.40
C ARG A 202 1.17 -22.07 -4.94
N LEU A 203 0.20 -21.55 -5.69
CA LEU A 203 -1.21 -21.81 -5.43
C LEU A 203 -1.58 -23.18 -6.02
N ARG A 204 -1.21 -23.40 -7.28
CA ARG A 204 -1.43 -24.64 -8.01
C ARG A 204 -0.45 -24.73 -9.19
N VAL A 205 0.66 -25.44 -9.04
CA VAL A 205 1.62 -25.66 -10.12
C VAL A 205 2.43 -26.93 -9.90
N GLY A 206 2.66 -27.72 -10.95
CA GLY A 206 3.56 -28.88 -10.88
C GLY A 206 3.21 -29.92 -9.80
N GLY A 207 1.94 -30.04 -9.42
CA GLY A 207 1.47 -30.93 -8.34
C GLY A 207 1.54 -30.32 -6.93
N ASP A 208 2.18 -29.17 -6.76
CA ASP A 208 2.12 -28.41 -5.51
C ASP A 208 0.80 -27.65 -5.41
N PHE A 209 0.20 -27.68 -4.22
CA PHE A 209 -0.99 -26.92 -3.86
C PHE A 209 -0.74 -26.16 -2.57
N ASN A 210 -0.93 -24.85 -2.60
CA ASN A 210 -0.79 -23.98 -1.42
C ASN A 210 0.55 -24.15 -0.69
N VAL A 211 1.66 -24.02 -1.43
CA VAL A 211 3.03 -24.14 -0.92
C VAL A 211 3.74 -22.79 -0.98
N VAL A 212 4.42 -22.41 0.11
CA VAL A 212 5.39 -21.30 0.11
C VAL A 212 6.79 -21.87 0.22
N LEU A 213 7.45 -22.01 -0.93
CA LEU A 213 8.78 -22.56 -1.02
C LEU A 213 9.81 -21.44 -0.87
N ARG A 214 10.85 -21.68 -0.05
CA ARG A 214 12.01 -20.80 0.04
C ARG A 214 13.27 -21.51 -0.38
N ASN A 215 14.13 -20.81 -1.10
CA ASN A 215 15.46 -21.28 -1.44
C ASN A 215 16.42 -20.10 -1.66
N SER A 216 17.67 -20.41 -1.98
CA SER A 216 18.69 -19.47 -2.46
C SER A 216 19.34 -20.05 -3.71
N CYS A 217 19.79 -19.20 -4.63
CA CYS A 217 20.58 -19.59 -5.79
C CYS A 217 21.92 -18.85 -5.74
N GLN A 218 23.05 -19.57 -5.68
CA GLN A 218 24.39 -18.98 -5.62
C GLN A 218 25.25 -19.57 -6.72
N GLY A 219 25.90 -18.73 -7.52
CA GLY A 219 26.70 -19.19 -8.67
C GLY A 219 25.89 -20.00 -9.69
N GLY A 220 24.59 -19.73 -9.82
CA GLY A 220 23.66 -20.47 -10.67
C GLY A 220 23.12 -21.80 -10.09
N GLY A 221 23.59 -22.23 -8.92
CA GLY A 221 23.13 -23.45 -8.25
C GLY A 221 22.06 -23.19 -7.18
N TRP A 222 20.94 -23.91 -7.25
CA TRP A 222 19.92 -23.89 -6.20
C TRP A 222 20.33 -24.70 -4.97
N GLY A 223 20.05 -24.16 -3.79
CA GLY A 223 20.26 -24.86 -2.52
C GLY A 223 19.13 -25.83 -2.16
N ALA A 224 19.10 -26.26 -0.89
CA ALA A 224 18.01 -27.07 -0.35
C ALA A 224 16.72 -26.25 -0.19
N GLU A 225 15.60 -26.78 -0.66
CA GLU A 225 14.28 -26.16 -0.53
C GLU A 225 13.74 -26.23 0.90
N GLU A 226 13.10 -25.15 1.35
CA GLU A 226 12.32 -25.13 2.59
C GLU A 226 10.84 -24.89 2.27
N ARG A 227 9.98 -25.86 2.61
CA ARG A 227 8.56 -25.87 2.21
C ARG A 227 7.59 -25.70 3.37
N HIS A 228 8.04 -25.92 4.61
CA HIS A 228 7.17 -25.89 5.78
C HIS A 228 6.61 -24.49 6.03
N SER A 229 5.29 -24.38 6.08
CA SER A 229 4.57 -23.19 6.51
C SER A 229 3.35 -23.62 7.35
N PRO A 230 2.99 -22.91 8.43
CA PRO A 230 1.91 -23.31 9.32
C PRO A 230 0.51 -23.14 8.70
N TYR A 231 0.38 -22.30 7.69
CA TYR A 231 -0.86 -22.05 6.93
C TYR A 231 -0.50 -21.39 5.58
N PHE A 232 -1.47 -21.29 4.67
CA PHE A 232 -1.30 -20.63 3.36
C PHE A 232 -2.19 -19.39 3.23
N PRO A 233 -1.63 -18.16 3.25
CA PRO A 233 -2.42 -16.92 3.31
C PRO A 233 -2.78 -16.30 1.96
N PHE A 234 -2.49 -16.96 0.84
CA PHE A 234 -2.70 -16.39 -0.49
C PHE A 234 -3.93 -17.01 -1.15
N MET A 235 -4.79 -16.16 -1.71
CA MET A 235 -5.97 -16.59 -2.46
C MET A 235 -6.12 -15.77 -3.74
N PRO A 236 -6.54 -16.37 -4.86
CA PRO A 236 -6.85 -15.63 -6.08
C PRO A 236 -7.85 -14.51 -5.79
N ASN A 237 -7.60 -13.32 -6.35
CA ASN A 237 -8.41 -12.11 -6.16
C ASN A 237 -8.46 -11.54 -4.74
N ALA A 238 -7.77 -12.13 -3.76
CA ALA A 238 -7.70 -11.60 -2.41
C ALA A 238 -6.41 -10.80 -2.21
N ASN A 239 -6.51 -9.65 -1.53
CA ASN A 239 -5.33 -8.88 -1.17
C ASN A 239 -4.50 -9.61 -0.12
N PHE A 240 -3.17 -9.53 -0.26
CA PHE A 240 -2.24 -9.85 0.80
C PHE A 240 -1.35 -8.65 1.09
N ASP A 241 -0.96 -8.52 2.36
CA ASP A 241 0.07 -7.59 2.83
C ASP A 241 1.22 -8.41 3.42
N MET A 242 2.36 -8.43 2.74
CA MET A 242 3.56 -9.13 3.16
C MET A 242 4.60 -8.16 3.73
N ILE A 243 5.27 -8.57 4.81
CA ILE A 243 6.47 -7.93 5.32
C ILE A 243 7.61 -8.95 5.31
N ILE A 244 8.74 -8.58 4.71
CA ILE A 244 10.01 -9.28 4.84
C ILE A 244 10.91 -8.42 5.73
N MET A 245 11.28 -8.94 6.89
CA MET A 245 12.18 -8.29 7.83
C MET A 245 13.52 -9.02 7.85
N ALA A 246 14.61 -8.29 7.63
CA ALA A 246 15.95 -8.82 7.77
C ALA A 246 16.40 -8.73 9.23
N GLU A 247 16.66 -9.87 9.87
CA GLU A 247 17.31 -9.93 11.18
C GLU A 247 18.80 -10.25 11.01
N GLN A 248 19.53 -10.37 12.13
CA GLN A 248 20.97 -10.65 12.11
C GLN A 248 21.32 -11.98 11.43
N HIS A 249 20.46 -12.99 11.51
CA HIS A 249 20.75 -14.36 11.05
C HIS A 249 19.75 -14.93 10.05
N GLN A 250 18.60 -14.27 9.83
CA GLN A 250 17.52 -14.78 9.01
C GLN A 250 16.62 -13.67 8.47
N PHE A 251 15.81 -14.00 7.48
CA PHE A 251 14.61 -13.25 7.13
C PHE A 251 13.42 -13.79 7.93
N LYS A 252 12.58 -12.89 8.44
CA LYS A 252 11.23 -13.21 8.92
C LYS A 252 10.21 -12.70 7.91
N ILE A 253 9.25 -13.55 7.58
CA ILE A 253 8.16 -13.22 6.66
C ILE A 253 6.84 -13.29 7.41
N ALA A 254 6.09 -12.20 7.35
CA ALA A 254 4.71 -12.11 7.85
C ALA A 254 3.78 -11.76 6.70
N VAL A 255 2.55 -12.28 6.74
CA VAL A 255 1.49 -11.98 5.77
C VAL A 255 0.21 -11.66 6.53
N ASN A 256 -0.48 -10.59 6.15
CA ASN A 256 -1.72 -10.11 6.77
C ASN A 256 -1.58 -9.94 8.29
N ASN A 257 -0.49 -9.30 8.71
CA ASN A 257 -0.11 -9.05 10.12
C ASN A 257 0.15 -10.31 10.97
N GLN A 258 0.20 -11.49 10.36
CA GLN A 258 0.52 -12.73 11.06
C GLN A 258 1.87 -13.27 10.61
N HIS A 259 2.70 -13.71 11.56
CA HIS A 259 3.95 -14.38 11.24
C HIS A 259 3.66 -15.65 10.40
N LEU A 260 4.41 -15.84 9.32
CA LEU A 260 4.25 -16.99 8.43
C LEU A 260 5.43 -17.94 8.56
N LEU A 261 6.65 -17.47 8.31
CA LEU A 261 7.83 -18.33 8.26
C LEU A 261 9.14 -17.54 8.39
N GLU A 262 10.23 -18.31 8.50
CA GLU A 262 11.60 -17.81 8.62
C GLU A 262 12.49 -18.47 7.56
N PHE A 263 13.57 -17.77 7.17
CA PHE A 263 14.57 -18.30 6.24
C PHE A 263 15.96 -17.81 6.64
N ARG A 264 16.84 -18.74 7.05
CA ARG A 264 18.20 -18.41 7.51
C ARG A 264 19.03 -17.82 6.37
N HIS A 265 19.84 -16.81 6.66
CA HIS A 265 20.69 -16.18 5.65
C HIS A 265 21.70 -17.17 5.09
N ARG A 266 21.66 -17.38 3.77
CA ARG A 266 22.61 -18.24 3.03
C ARG A 266 23.63 -17.47 2.21
N VAL A 267 23.38 -16.17 1.99
CA VAL A 267 24.27 -15.24 1.28
C VAL A 267 24.77 -14.17 2.26
N GLN A 268 26.07 -13.90 2.21
CA GLN A 268 26.74 -12.86 2.99
C GLN A 268 27.83 -12.18 2.13
N PRO A 269 28.22 -10.93 2.44
CA PRO A 269 27.56 -10.02 3.39
C PRO A 269 26.17 -9.56 2.90
N LEU A 270 25.25 -9.29 3.84
CA LEU A 270 23.85 -8.92 3.54
C LEU A 270 23.71 -7.71 2.61
N ASN A 271 24.62 -6.74 2.69
CA ASN A 271 24.58 -5.53 1.88
C ASN A 271 24.77 -5.79 0.37
N ARG A 272 25.23 -6.98 -0.03
CA ARG A 272 25.23 -7.41 -1.44
C ARG A 272 23.83 -7.63 -1.98
N ILE A 273 22.85 -7.87 -1.12
CA ILE A 273 21.45 -8.07 -1.49
C ILE A 273 20.85 -6.68 -1.68
N ASP A 274 20.77 -6.25 -2.93
CA ASP A 274 20.50 -4.86 -3.31
C ASP A 274 19.33 -4.72 -4.29
N THR A 275 18.67 -5.83 -4.63
CA THR A 275 17.65 -5.86 -5.67
C THR A 275 16.44 -6.66 -5.20
N LEU A 276 15.25 -6.07 -5.34
CA LEU A 276 13.98 -6.78 -5.21
C LEU A 276 13.43 -7.06 -6.60
N GLN A 277 13.06 -8.32 -6.87
CA GLN A 277 12.36 -8.72 -8.08
C GLN A 277 11.09 -9.49 -7.74
N ILE A 278 9.99 -9.17 -8.42
CA ILE A 278 8.71 -9.86 -8.26
C ILE A 278 8.19 -10.26 -9.65
N LYS A 279 7.82 -11.53 -9.83
CA LYS A 279 7.39 -12.09 -11.13
C LYS A 279 6.18 -13.02 -10.93
N GLY A 280 5.51 -13.37 -12.03
CA GLY A 280 4.41 -14.33 -12.05
C GLY A 280 3.03 -13.72 -11.84
N ASP A 281 2.09 -14.53 -11.37
CA ASP A 281 0.65 -14.27 -11.43
C ASP A 281 0.14 -13.40 -10.28
N VAL A 282 0.69 -12.20 -10.15
CA VAL A 282 0.33 -11.24 -9.11
C VAL A 282 0.26 -9.83 -9.67
N ARG A 283 -0.73 -9.07 -9.21
CA ARG A 283 -0.78 -7.63 -9.39
C ARG A 283 -0.31 -6.96 -8.10
N LEU A 284 0.74 -6.16 -8.18
CA LEU A 284 1.21 -5.37 -7.04
C LEU A 284 0.37 -4.12 -6.86
N THR A 285 0.07 -3.78 -5.61
CA THR A 285 -0.62 -2.54 -5.22
C THR A 285 0.34 -1.57 -4.56
N GLN A 286 1.31 -2.08 -3.79
CA GLN A 286 2.30 -1.25 -3.11
C GLN A 286 3.59 -2.01 -2.82
N VAL A 287 4.73 -1.35 -2.98
CA VAL A 287 6.03 -1.78 -2.44
C VAL A 287 6.65 -0.62 -1.67
N ARG A 288 7.14 -0.85 -0.45
CA ARG A 288 7.87 0.16 0.34
C ARG A 288 9.07 -0.46 1.05
N PHE A 289 10.10 0.36 1.22
CA PHE A 289 11.32 0.00 1.95
C PHE A 289 11.40 0.85 3.22
N GLN A 290 11.68 0.22 4.35
CA GLN A 290 11.79 0.87 5.67
C GLN A 290 13.13 0.50 6.32
#